data_AF-A0A2M7CT07-F1
#
_entry.id   AF-A0A2M7CT07-F1
#
_cell.length_a   1.000
_cell.length_b   1.000
_cell.length_c   1.000
_cell.angle_alpha   90.00
_cell.angle_beta   90.00
_cell.angle_gamma   90.00
#
_symmetry.space_group_name_H-M   'P 1'
#
loop_
_entity.id
_entity.type
_entity.pdbx_description
1 polymer ?
#
loop_
_entity_poly.entity_id
_entity_poly.type
_entity_poly.pdbx_seq_one_letter_code
_entity_poly.pdbx_strand_id
1 'polypeptide(L)'
;ASALRNSGSALERSQAVIQTYSILDAMRANNAGGVSVARSGGYNVALGAASGGNALASSDLAAWQASLLATLGADAKGGIACVAAVCTITVQWNDSRGTNASATAAATYQVITVSRI
;
A
#
# COMPACT_ATOMS: atom_id res chain seq x y z
N ALA A 1 -28.59 0.90 10.93
CA ALA A 1 -27.69 1.59 9.99
C ALA A 1 -26.19 1.49 10.33
N SER A 2 -25.79 1.18 11.57
CA SER A 2 -24.37 1.04 11.95
C SER A 2 -23.70 -0.26 11.47
N ALA A 3 -24.45 -1.36 11.34
CA ALA A 3 -23.91 -2.64 10.86
C ALA A 3 -23.38 -2.56 9.42
N LEU A 4 -24.14 -1.93 8.50
CA LEU A 4 -23.73 -1.78 7.10
C LEU A 4 -22.45 -0.94 6.94
N ARG A 5 -22.31 0.11 7.77
CA ARG A 5 -21.13 0.98 7.80
C ARG A 5 -19.89 0.24 8.31
N ASN A 6 -20.04 -0.53 9.40
CA ASN A 6 -18.96 -1.36 9.94
C ASN A 6 -18.51 -2.43 8.94
N SER A 7 -19.45 -3.05 8.22
CA SER A 7 -19.11 -4.01 7.16
C SER A 7 -18.35 -3.35 6.01
N GLY A 8 -18.68 -2.10 5.65
CA GLY A 8 -17.92 -1.32 4.67
C GLY A 8 -16.48 -1.03 5.12
N SER A 9 -16.30 -0.54 6.35
CA SER A 9 -14.97 -0.33 6.96
C SER A 9 -14.13 -1.62 6.98
N ALA A 10 -14.75 -2.75 7.36
CA ALA A 10 -14.06 -4.04 7.39
C ALA A 10 -13.61 -4.50 5.98
N LEU A 11 -14.43 -4.22 4.96
CA LEU A 11 -14.08 -4.50 3.57
C LEU A 11 -12.87 -3.65 3.13
N GLU A 12 -12.87 -2.34 3.39
CA GLU A 12 -11.75 -1.45 3.04
C GLU A 12 -10.44 -1.91 3.72
N ARG A 13 -10.49 -2.30 5.00
CA ARG A 13 -9.31 -2.85 5.70
C ARG A 13 -8.80 -4.14 5.07
N SER A 14 -9.72 -5.02 4.66
CA SER A 14 -9.36 -6.27 3.98
C SER A 14 -8.71 -6.00 2.62
N GLN A 15 -9.25 -5.03 1.87
CA GLN A 15 -8.66 -4.57 0.61
C GLN A 15 -7.27 -3.97 0.82
N ALA A 16 -7.06 -3.17 1.87
CA ALA A 16 -5.74 -2.63 2.19
C ALA A 16 -4.72 -3.73 2.48
N VAL A 17 -5.11 -4.79 3.21
CA VAL A 17 -4.24 -5.97 3.41
C VAL A 17 -3.90 -6.63 2.08
N ILE A 18 -4.89 -6.90 1.23
CA ILE A 18 -4.68 -7.47 -0.12
C ILE A 18 -3.68 -6.63 -0.91
N GLN A 19 -3.80 -5.30 -0.84
CA GLN A 19 -2.89 -4.38 -1.53
C GLN A 19 -1.47 -4.39 -0.99
N THR A 20 -1.26 -4.71 0.30
CA THR A 20 0.11 -4.92 0.80
C THR A 20 0.74 -6.20 0.25
N TYR A 21 -0.06 -7.27 0.07
CA TYR A 21 0.45 -8.52 -0.49
C TYR A 21 0.66 -8.45 -2.01
N SER A 22 -0.20 -7.74 -2.74
CA SER A 22 -0.06 -7.61 -4.20
C SER A 22 1.28 -6.99 -4.60
N ILE A 23 1.71 -5.91 -3.94
CA ILE A 23 3.01 -5.30 -4.20
C ILE A 23 4.18 -6.13 -3.65
N LEU A 24 3.97 -6.85 -2.53
CA LEU A 24 4.97 -7.77 -2.00
C LEU A 24 5.28 -8.89 -2.99
N ASP A 25 4.26 -9.42 -3.67
CA ASP A 25 4.43 -10.47 -4.66
C ASP A 25 5.09 -9.95 -5.94
N ALA A 26 4.76 -8.72 -6.38
CA ALA A 26 5.48 -8.05 -7.47
C ALA A 26 6.98 -7.86 -7.14
N MET A 27 7.31 -7.43 -5.92
CA MET A 27 8.70 -7.31 -5.46
C MET A 27 9.46 -8.64 -5.47
N ARG A 28 8.78 -9.75 -5.12
CA ARG A 28 9.37 -11.10 -5.16
C ARG A 28 9.57 -11.60 -6.59
N ALA A 29 8.67 -11.25 -7.50
CA ALA A 29 8.76 -11.63 -8.91
C ALA A 29 9.89 -10.87 -9.63
N ASN A 30 10.13 -9.61 -9.27
CA ASN A 30 11.13 -8.76 -9.91
C ASN A 30 12.57 -9.08 -9.46
N ASN A 31 13.16 -10.06 -10.13
CA ASN A 31 14.56 -10.44 -10.00
C ASN A 31 15.35 -10.05 -11.24
N ALA A 32 16.01 -8.90 -11.22
CA ALA A 32 16.88 -8.46 -12.30
C ALA A 32 18.25 -9.14 -12.15
N GLY A 33 18.62 -10.01 -13.10
CA GLY A 33 19.92 -10.69 -13.10
C GLY A 33 20.14 -11.64 -11.91
N GLY A 34 19.06 -12.20 -11.34
CA GLY A 34 19.11 -13.10 -10.19
C GLY A 34 19.22 -12.41 -8.83
N VAL A 35 19.21 -11.07 -8.81
CA VAL A 35 19.19 -10.27 -7.57
C VAL A 35 17.83 -9.58 -7.46
N SER A 36 17.20 -9.66 -6.29
CA SER A 36 15.94 -8.98 -6.02
C SER A 36 16.15 -7.45 -6.03
N VAL A 37 15.43 -6.75 -6.91
CA VAL A 37 15.51 -5.28 -7.09
C VAL A 37 15.09 -4.53 -5.82
N ALA A 38 14.16 -5.11 -5.06
CA ALA A 38 13.72 -4.53 -3.79
C ALA A 38 14.83 -4.60 -2.71
N ARG A 39 15.74 -5.59 -2.76
CA ARG A 39 16.89 -5.63 -1.82
C ARG A 39 17.90 -4.51 -2.04
N SER A 40 18.01 -4.02 -3.29
CA SER A 40 18.78 -2.82 -3.62
C SER A 40 18.00 -1.51 -3.42
N GLY A 41 16.80 -1.57 -2.83
CA GLY A 41 15.97 -0.39 -2.57
C GLY A 41 15.21 0.14 -3.79
N GLY A 42 15.14 -0.61 -4.91
CA GLY A 42 14.48 -0.15 -6.13
C GLY A 42 12.96 0.01 -6.02
N TYR A 43 12.36 -0.49 -4.93
CA TYR A 43 10.95 -0.27 -4.59
C TYR A 43 10.76 0.76 -3.47
N ASN A 44 11.83 1.35 -2.92
CA ASN A 44 11.70 2.28 -1.81
C ASN A 44 10.99 3.56 -2.29
N VAL A 45 9.88 3.88 -1.64
CA VAL A 45 9.09 5.07 -1.93
C VAL A 45 8.51 5.61 -0.63
N ALA A 46 8.67 6.91 -0.39
CA ALA A 46 8.07 7.55 0.76
C ALA A 46 6.53 7.50 0.65
N LEU A 47 5.85 7.47 1.80
CA LEU A 47 4.39 7.37 1.85
C LEU A 47 3.72 8.51 1.07
N GLY A 48 3.00 8.18 0.00
CA GLY A 48 2.32 9.15 -0.85
C GLY A 48 3.22 9.91 -1.82
N ALA A 49 4.51 9.56 -1.91
CA ALA A 49 5.37 10.05 -2.98
C ALA A 49 5.07 9.33 -4.29
N ALA A 50 5.21 10.05 -5.40
CA ALA A 50 5.10 9.44 -6.72
C ALA A 50 6.23 8.44 -6.97
N SER A 51 5.91 7.33 -7.64
CA SER A 51 6.92 6.43 -8.19
C SER A 51 7.73 7.13 -9.28
N GLY A 52 9.07 7.12 -9.18
CA GLY A 52 9.96 7.69 -10.19
C GLY A 52 10.69 6.63 -11.02
N GLY A 53 11.10 6.98 -12.25
CA GLY A 53 12.02 6.21 -13.11
C GLY A 53 11.38 5.37 -14.22
N ASN A 54 12.21 4.73 -15.05
CA ASN A 54 11.82 3.97 -16.25
C ASN A 54 12.02 2.45 -16.10
N ALA A 55 12.13 1.94 -14.87
CA ALA A 55 12.38 0.52 -14.59
C ALA A 55 11.07 -0.23 -14.30
N LEU A 56 11.11 -1.57 -14.35
CA LEU A 56 9.96 -2.43 -13.99
C LEU A 56 9.42 -2.12 -12.58
N ALA A 57 10.29 -1.90 -11.60
CA ALA A 57 9.88 -1.52 -10.25
C ALA A 57 9.09 -0.21 -10.20
N SER A 58 9.46 0.77 -11.02
CA SER A 58 8.72 2.03 -11.15
C SER A 58 7.33 1.81 -11.74
N SER A 59 7.21 0.92 -12.74
CA SER A 59 5.94 0.54 -13.33
C SER A 59 5.04 -0.21 -12.33
N ASP A 60 5.60 -1.14 -11.57
CA ASP A 60 4.86 -1.88 -10.53
C ASP A 60 4.34 -0.93 -9.44
N LEU A 61 5.19 0.00 -8.99
CA LEU A 61 4.80 1.01 -8.01
C LEU A 61 3.69 1.93 -8.54
N ALA A 62 3.81 2.40 -9.79
CA ALA A 62 2.79 3.24 -10.41
C ALA A 62 1.44 2.52 -10.52
N ALA A 63 1.45 1.27 -11.00
CA ALA A 63 0.26 0.44 -11.13
C ALA A 63 -0.37 0.14 -9.76
N TRP A 64 0.46 -0.18 -8.76
CA TRP A 64 0.02 -0.42 -7.39
C TRP A 64 -0.61 0.84 -6.78
N GLN A 65 0.03 2.00 -6.90
CA GLN A 65 -0.52 3.27 -6.41
C GLN A 65 -1.84 3.62 -7.08
N ALA A 66 -1.96 3.44 -8.40
CA ALA A 66 -3.23 3.63 -9.11
C ALA A 66 -4.32 2.68 -8.58
N SER A 67 -3.95 1.41 -8.31
CA SER A 67 -4.86 0.42 -7.73
C SER A 67 -5.28 0.77 -6.29
N LEU A 68 -4.38 1.34 -5.47
CA LEU A 68 -4.74 1.86 -4.15
C LEU A 68 -5.82 2.94 -4.25
N LEU A 69 -5.64 3.92 -5.15
CA LEU A 69 -6.59 5.01 -5.35
C LEU A 69 -7.96 4.48 -5.83
N ALA A 70 -7.95 3.51 -6.74
CA ALA A 70 -9.17 2.90 -7.27
C ALA A 70 -9.91 2.06 -6.21
N THR A 71 -9.20 1.44 -5.28
CA THR A 71 -9.77 0.50 -4.31
C THR A 71 -10.19 1.16 -3.01
N LEU A 72 -9.33 2.05 -2.47
CA LEU A 72 -9.48 2.65 -1.14
C LEU A 72 -9.86 4.13 -1.19
N GLY A 73 -9.91 4.71 -2.39
CA GLY A 73 -10.29 6.10 -2.64
C GLY A 73 -9.12 7.04 -2.89
N ALA A 74 -9.43 8.26 -3.34
CA ALA A 74 -8.45 9.23 -3.82
C ALA A 74 -7.42 9.71 -2.77
N ASP A 75 -7.73 9.54 -1.48
CA ASP A 75 -6.82 9.89 -0.38
C ASP A 75 -5.86 8.73 -0.01
N ALA A 76 -5.95 7.59 -0.70
CA ALA A 76 -5.13 6.43 -0.42
C ALA A 76 -3.67 6.69 -0.78
N LYS A 77 -2.76 6.25 0.09
CA LYS A 77 -1.32 6.44 -0.02
C LYS A 77 -0.60 5.11 0.21
N GLY A 78 0.41 4.86 -0.59
CA GLY A 78 1.33 3.73 -0.44
C GLY A 78 2.74 4.21 -0.12
N GLY A 79 3.44 3.48 0.73
CA GLY A 79 4.85 3.68 1.03
C GLY A 79 5.55 2.34 1.22
N ILE A 80 6.82 2.25 0.80
CA ILE A 80 7.63 1.04 0.92
C ILE A 80 9.04 1.43 1.38
N ALA A 81 9.53 0.73 2.40
CA ALA A 81 10.90 0.84 2.89
C ALA A 81 11.50 -0.56 3.02
N CYS A 82 12.42 -0.89 2.12
CA CYS A 82 13.22 -2.09 2.15
C CYS A 82 14.63 -1.78 2.68
N VAL A 83 15.04 -2.56 3.67
CA VAL A 83 16.40 -2.58 4.22
C VAL A 83 16.92 -4.01 4.09
N ALA A 84 17.88 -4.19 3.17
CA ALA A 84 18.32 -5.51 2.74
C ALA A 84 17.12 -6.40 2.35
N ALA A 85 16.92 -7.54 2.99
CA ALA A 85 15.84 -8.48 2.65
C ALA A 85 14.51 -8.21 3.37
N VAL A 86 14.41 -7.19 4.23
CA VAL A 86 13.18 -6.89 4.98
C VAL A 86 12.53 -5.64 4.40
N CYS A 87 11.28 -5.77 3.96
CA CYS A 87 10.47 -4.66 3.45
C CYS A 87 9.31 -4.37 4.39
N THR A 88 9.11 -3.09 4.69
CA THR A 88 7.94 -2.54 5.38
C THR A 88 7.07 -1.85 4.35
N ILE A 89 5.84 -2.33 4.19
CA ILE A 89 4.84 -1.77 3.27
C ILE A 89 3.77 -1.11 4.12
N THR A 90 3.50 0.16 3.84
CA THR A 90 2.47 0.96 4.51
C THR A 90 1.42 1.35 3.49
N VAL A 91 0.16 0.99 3.75
CA VAL A 91 -1.01 1.47 3.02
C VAL A 91 -1.84 2.30 3.99
N GLN A 92 -2.13 3.55 3.60
CA GLN A 92 -2.91 4.50 4.38
C GLN A 92 -4.12 4.98 3.58
N TRP A 93 -5.28 5.12 4.21
CA TRP A 93 -6.46 5.74 3.59
C TRP A 93 -7.38 6.39 4.63
N ASN A 94 -8.41 7.09 4.17
CA ASN A 94 -9.42 7.74 4.99
C ASN A 94 -10.69 6.88 5.06
N ASP A 95 -11.02 6.34 6.24
CA ASP A 95 -12.22 5.53 6.51
C ASP A 95 -13.17 6.27 7.48
N SER A 96 -13.27 7.59 7.33
CA SER A 96 -14.27 8.41 8.04
C SER A 96 -15.72 8.04 7.67
N ARG A 97 -15.93 7.30 6.57
CA ARG A 97 -17.26 6.85 6.12
C ARG A 97 -17.77 5.62 6.87
N GLY A 98 -16.86 4.73 7.31
CA GLY A 98 -17.20 3.53 8.04
C GLY A 98 -17.32 3.70 9.56
N THR A 99 -16.80 4.81 10.09
CA THR A 99 -16.80 5.09 11.54
C THR A 99 -17.65 6.33 11.84
N ASN A 100 -18.41 6.34 12.95
CA ASN A 100 -19.03 7.58 13.46
C ASN A 100 -17.96 8.51 14.07
N ALA A 101 -16.80 8.65 13.42
CA ALA A 101 -15.79 9.61 13.81
C ALA A 101 -16.37 11.01 13.52
N SER A 102 -16.57 11.80 14.57
CA SER A 102 -16.91 13.21 14.43
C SER A 102 -15.92 13.85 13.45
N ALA A 103 -16.39 14.74 12.56
CA ALA A 103 -15.63 15.33 11.45
C ALA A 103 -14.29 15.99 11.83
N THR A 104 -14.01 16.12 13.12
CA THR A 104 -12.78 16.64 13.73
C THR A 104 -11.60 15.66 13.69
N ALA A 105 -11.81 14.38 13.39
CA ALA A 105 -10.74 13.42 13.11
C ALA A 105 -11.02 12.71 11.78
N ALA A 106 -10.36 13.14 10.71
CA ALA A 106 -10.25 12.30 9.52
C ALA A 106 -9.66 10.96 9.97
N ALA A 107 -10.48 9.91 10.05
CA ALA A 107 -10.08 8.62 10.58
C ALA A 107 -9.13 7.97 9.56
N THR A 108 -7.86 8.32 9.70
CA THR A 108 -6.77 7.82 8.88
C THR A 108 -6.44 6.43 9.39
N TYR A 109 -6.64 5.43 8.55
CA TYR A 109 -6.26 4.04 8.86
C TYR A 109 -4.99 3.67 8.11
N GLN A 110 -4.23 2.77 8.73
CA GLN A 110 -3.03 2.21 8.15
C GLN A 110 -3.02 0.70 8.31
N VAL A 111 -2.59 0.02 7.26
CA VAL A 111 -2.11 -1.37 7.32
C VAL A 111 -0.61 -1.33 7.08
N ILE A 112 0.14 -1.93 7.99
CA ILE A 112 1.59 -2.06 7.89
C ILE A 112 1.92 -3.55 7.83
N THR A 113 2.50 -3.96 6.72
CA THR A 113 2.96 -5.33 6.49
C THR A 113 4.48 -5.34 6.46
N VAL A 114 5.10 -6.11 7.36
CA VAL A 114 6.56 -6.31 7.38
C VAL A 114 6.83 -7.73 6.93
N SER A 115 7.60 -7.89 5.86
CA SER A 115 7.93 -9.21 5.31
C SER A 115 9.37 -9.27 4.81
N ARG A 116 9.92 -10.48 4.81
CA ARG A 116 11.14 -10.78 4.07
C ARG A 116 10.83 -11.09 2.60
N ILE A 117 11.73 -10.68 1.71
CA ILE A 117 11.71 -10.96 0.27
C ILE A 117 12.89 -11.79 -0.19
#